data_AF-A0A3D1BIT1-F1
#
_entry.id   AF-A0A3D1BIT1-F1
#
_cell.length_a   1.000
_cell.length_b   1.000
_cell.length_c   1.000
_cell.angle_alpha   90.00
_cell.angle_beta   90.00
_cell.angle_gamma   90.00
#
_symmetry.space_group_name_H-M   'P 1'
#
loop_
_entity.id
_entity.type
_entity.pdbx_description
1 polymer ?
#
loop_
_entity_poly.entity_id
_entity_poly.type
_entity_poly.pdbx_seq_one_letter_code
_entity_poly.pdbx_strand_id
1 'polypeptide(L)'
;KLKKLLIHEIGTHVLRSHNGFKTGFSALGNANLPSYLDIEEGLASWNEESMGYLTDNWLKKKAGLVWAIFLGEGMTFRQLYNALSGNFLKYSAWDIVYRVKRGLGDTSYSGIYAKDIVYFRGFRRVKAILEKDPTMYGKLYAGKIDFKQTKWVDDGLLKKPEIIPTKELWNEIFKKANI
;
A
#
# COMPACT_ATOMS: atom_id res chain seq x y z
N LYS A 1 4.26 -16.46 3.89
CA LYS A 1 2.94 -15.78 3.72
C LYS A 1 2.50 -15.06 5.00
N LEU A 2 2.51 -15.72 6.17
CA LEU A 2 2.13 -15.11 7.45
C LEU A 2 2.99 -13.90 7.84
N LYS A 3 4.32 -14.00 7.80
CA LYS A 3 5.23 -12.89 8.12
C LYS A 3 4.93 -11.61 7.34
N LYS A 4 4.75 -11.77 6.02
CA LYS A 4 4.36 -10.69 5.11
C LYS A 4 3.07 -10.00 5.59
N LEU A 5 2.05 -10.79 5.93
CA LEU A 5 0.76 -10.26 6.40
C LEU A 5 0.90 -9.52 7.74
N LEU A 6 1.68 -10.06 8.68
CA LEU A 6 1.94 -9.40 9.96
C LEU A 6 2.64 -8.05 9.77
N ILE A 7 3.63 -7.99 8.87
CA ILE A 7 4.33 -6.73 8.55
C ILE A 7 3.39 -5.72 7.89
N HIS A 8 2.52 -6.17 6.97
CA HIS A 8 1.56 -5.31 6.29
C HIS A 8 0.52 -4.75 7.26
N GLU A 9 -0.25 -5.63 7.88
CA GLU A 9 -1.43 -5.27 8.67
C GLU A 9 -1.04 -4.71 10.03
N ILE A 10 -0.20 -5.43 10.78
CA ILE A 10 0.19 -5.03 12.13
C ILE A 10 1.29 -3.99 12.07
N GLY A 11 2.35 -4.27 11.33
CA GLY A 11 3.52 -3.41 11.21
C GLY A 11 3.23 -2.06 10.59
N THR A 12 2.14 -1.91 9.84
CA THR A 12 1.80 -0.63 9.21
C THR A 12 0.47 -0.12 9.72
N HIS A 13 -0.63 -0.78 9.38
CA HIS A 13 -1.96 -0.23 9.62
C HIS A 13 -2.30 -0.08 11.10
N VAL A 14 -2.05 -1.13 11.89
CA VAL A 14 -2.33 -1.10 13.33
C VAL A 14 -1.42 -0.10 14.04
N LEU A 15 -0.11 -0.13 13.79
CA LEU A 15 0.82 0.78 14.46
C LEU A 15 0.58 2.25 14.11
N ARG A 16 0.33 2.58 12.84
CA ARG A 16 -0.01 3.94 12.43
C ARG A 16 -1.33 4.40 13.04
N SER A 17 -2.32 3.51 13.11
CA SER A 17 -3.59 3.78 13.79
C SER A 17 -3.38 4.06 15.28
N HIS A 18 -2.61 3.20 15.95
CA HIS A 18 -2.30 3.32 17.38
C HIS A 18 -1.59 4.65 17.69
N ASN A 19 -0.49 4.94 17.00
CA ASN A 19 0.23 6.20 17.17
C ASN A 19 -0.66 7.42 16.83
N GLY A 20 -1.50 7.29 15.80
CA GLY A 20 -2.46 8.32 15.42
C GLY A 20 -3.44 8.66 16.55
N PHE A 21 -4.00 7.67 17.23
CA PHE A 21 -4.86 7.90 18.40
C PHE A 21 -4.12 8.52 19.58
N LYS A 22 -2.82 8.21 19.75
CA LYS A 22 -1.97 8.79 20.81
C LYS A 22 -1.67 10.28 20.62
N THR A 23 -1.94 10.85 19.44
CA THR A 23 -1.81 12.30 19.20
C THR A 23 -2.93 13.11 19.87
N GLY A 24 -4.02 12.48 20.31
CA GLY A 24 -5.23 13.16 20.78
C GLY A 24 -6.22 13.53 19.66
N PHE A 25 -5.82 13.38 18.38
CA PHE A 25 -6.69 13.60 17.23
C PHE A 25 -7.15 12.27 16.64
N SER A 26 -8.37 11.85 16.95
CA SER A 26 -8.93 10.58 16.47
C SER A 26 -8.93 10.44 14.94
N ALA A 27 -9.02 11.56 14.22
CA ALA A 27 -8.92 11.60 12.76
C ALA A 27 -7.59 11.04 12.21
N LEU A 28 -6.51 11.08 12.99
CA LEU A 28 -5.20 10.55 12.60
C LEU A 28 -5.02 9.06 12.91
N GLY A 29 -5.89 8.46 13.73
CA GLY A 29 -5.97 7.00 13.89
C GLY A 29 -6.97 6.35 12.93
N ASN A 30 -8.03 7.09 12.58
CA ASN A 30 -9.10 6.61 11.74
C ASN A 30 -8.79 6.69 10.23
N ALA A 31 -9.49 5.86 9.45
CA ALA A 31 -9.36 5.82 7.98
C ALA A 31 -10.17 6.93 7.28
N ASN A 32 -9.87 8.20 7.61
CA ASN A 32 -10.78 9.31 7.29
C ASN A 32 -10.34 10.20 6.13
N LEU A 33 -9.08 10.13 5.67
CA LEU A 33 -8.57 11.01 4.59
C LEU A 33 -8.25 10.21 3.32
N PRO A 34 -8.84 10.51 2.15
CA PRO A 34 -8.52 9.78 0.92
C PRO A 34 -7.04 9.84 0.51
N SER A 35 -6.35 10.94 0.82
CA SER A 35 -4.97 11.18 0.40
C SER A 35 -3.92 10.32 1.13
N TYR A 36 -4.19 9.88 2.37
CA TYR A 36 -3.20 9.09 3.12
C TYR A 36 -3.10 7.65 2.58
N LEU A 37 -4.12 7.16 1.86
CA LEU A 37 -4.21 5.76 1.45
C LEU A 37 -3.02 5.30 0.59
N ASP A 38 -2.52 6.16 -0.29
CA ASP A 38 -1.29 5.90 -1.06
C ASP A 38 -0.09 5.67 -0.13
N ILE A 39 0.05 6.49 0.90
CA ILE A 39 1.18 6.41 1.82
C ILE A 39 1.03 5.23 2.75
N GLU A 40 -0.19 4.93 3.18
CA GLU A 40 -0.51 3.78 4.01
C GLU A 40 -0.13 2.47 3.33
N GLU A 41 -0.67 2.23 2.13
CA GLU A 41 -0.43 1.02 1.34
C GLU A 41 1.00 0.98 0.80
N GLY A 42 1.54 2.16 0.48
CA GLY A 42 2.92 2.31 0.04
C GLY A 42 3.93 1.97 1.12
N LEU A 43 3.70 2.43 2.36
CA LEU A 43 4.57 2.11 3.50
C LEU A 43 4.44 0.64 3.87
N ALA A 44 3.25 0.05 3.80
CA ALA A 44 3.07 -1.37 4.03
C ALA A 44 3.86 -2.20 3.02
N SER A 45 3.78 -1.84 1.73
CA SER A 45 4.55 -2.47 0.67
C SER A 45 6.06 -2.26 0.83
N TRP A 46 6.49 -1.07 1.27
CA TRP A 46 7.90 -0.80 1.56
C TRP A 46 8.41 -1.63 2.73
N ASN A 47 7.61 -1.78 3.80
CA ASN A 47 7.97 -2.62 4.94
C ASN A 47 8.17 -4.08 4.52
N GLU A 48 7.27 -4.61 3.69
CA GLU A 48 7.41 -5.95 3.10
C GLU A 48 8.69 -6.10 2.28
N GLU A 49 9.02 -5.10 1.43
CA GLU A 49 10.26 -5.09 0.63
C GLU A 49 11.49 -5.03 1.53
N SER A 50 11.50 -4.13 2.51
CA SER A 50 12.64 -3.92 3.40
C SER A 50 13.00 -5.17 4.21
N MET A 51 12.01 -6.03 4.48
CA MET A 51 12.15 -7.31 5.16
C MET A 51 12.36 -8.51 4.22
N GLY A 52 12.43 -8.30 2.91
CA GLY A 52 12.65 -9.35 1.91
C GLY A 52 11.43 -10.24 1.63
N TYR A 53 10.22 -9.81 1.98
CA TYR A 53 8.98 -10.58 1.77
C TYR A 53 8.16 -10.13 0.57
N LEU A 54 8.58 -9.06 -0.12
CA LEU A 54 7.97 -8.59 -1.36
C LEU A 54 8.65 -9.28 -2.56
N THR A 55 7.85 -9.87 -3.45
CA THR A 55 8.36 -10.66 -4.58
C THR A 55 8.20 -9.93 -5.91
N ASP A 56 9.06 -10.23 -6.88
CA ASP A 56 8.95 -9.67 -8.24
C ASP A 56 7.61 -9.99 -8.90
N ASN A 57 7.07 -11.19 -8.64
CA ASN A 57 5.75 -11.58 -9.14
C ASN A 57 4.64 -10.68 -8.58
N TRP A 58 4.76 -10.25 -7.32
CA TRP A 58 3.84 -9.28 -6.75
C TRP A 58 3.98 -7.92 -7.44
N LEU A 59 5.20 -7.44 -7.67
CA LEU A 59 5.46 -6.16 -8.37
C LEU A 59 4.88 -6.18 -9.78
N LYS A 60 5.14 -7.24 -10.55
CA LYS A 60 4.60 -7.45 -11.90
C LYS A 60 3.06 -7.41 -11.90
N LYS A 61 2.42 -8.10 -10.94
CA LYS A 61 0.94 -8.11 -10.83
C LYS A 61 0.37 -6.74 -10.46
N LYS A 62 1.04 -5.98 -9.59
CA LYS A 62 0.61 -4.63 -9.19
C LYS A 62 0.86 -3.59 -10.28
N ALA A 63 1.97 -3.68 -11.01
CA ALA A 63 2.21 -2.87 -12.20
C ALA A 63 1.18 -3.17 -13.30
N GLY A 64 0.86 -4.45 -13.51
CA GLY A 64 -0.20 -4.88 -14.43
C GLY A 64 -1.57 -4.31 -14.09
N LEU A 65 -1.91 -4.16 -12.80
CA LEU A 65 -3.14 -3.46 -12.39
C LEU A 65 -3.12 -1.99 -12.78
N VAL A 66 -2.04 -1.26 -12.53
CA VAL A 66 -1.94 0.15 -12.90
C VAL A 66 -2.10 0.31 -14.40
N TRP A 67 -1.44 -0.56 -15.18
CA TRP A 67 -1.57 -0.55 -16.63
C TRP A 67 -2.99 -0.89 -17.09
N ALA A 68 -3.64 -1.89 -16.49
CA ALA A 68 -5.01 -2.25 -16.79
C ALA A 68 -6.01 -1.14 -16.42
N ILE A 69 -5.79 -0.40 -15.34
CA ILE A 69 -6.58 0.78 -14.96
C ILE A 69 -6.42 1.88 -16.00
N PHE A 70 -5.19 2.14 -16.46
CA PHE A 70 -4.90 3.14 -17.49
C PHE A 70 -5.57 2.81 -18.84
N LEU A 71 -5.52 1.55 -19.27
CA LEU A 71 -6.13 1.13 -20.53
C LEU A 71 -7.66 0.93 -20.45
N GLY A 72 -8.15 0.55 -19.27
CA GLY A 72 -9.42 -0.15 -19.13
C GLY A 72 -10.67 0.72 -19.17
N GLU A 73 -10.55 2.05 -19.06
CA GLU A 73 -11.70 2.95 -18.95
C GLU A 73 -12.67 2.80 -20.11
N GLY A 74 -12.17 2.80 -21.35
CA GLY A 74 -12.96 2.65 -22.57
C GLY A 74 -13.12 1.22 -23.10
N MET A 75 -12.64 0.20 -22.37
CA MET A 75 -12.66 -1.19 -22.83
C MET A 75 -13.76 -2.02 -22.16
N THR A 76 -14.30 -3.02 -22.85
CA THR A 76 -15.07 -4.09 -22.19
C THR A 76 -14.15 -5.02 -21.40
N PHE A 77 -14.72 -5.90 -20.55
CA PHE A 77 -13.91 -6.93 -19.87
C PHE A 77 -13.13 -7.78 -20.88
N ARG A 78 -13.78 -8.24 -21.95
CA ARG A 78 -13.14 -9.09 -22.96
C ARG A 78 -12.03 -8.36 -23.71
N GLN A 79 -12.23 -7.10 -24.07
CA GLN A 79 -11.21 -6.28 -24.72
C GLN A 79 -9.98 -6.11 -23.82
N LEU A 80 -10.18 -5.74 -22.55
CA LEU A 80 -9.09 -5.57 -21.59
C LEU A 80 -8.34 -6.89 -21.33
N TYR A 81 -9.08 -8.01 -21.22
CA TYR A 81 -8.48 -9.34 -21.08
C TYR A 81 -7.61 -9.73 -22.28
N ASN A 82 -8.10 -9.49 -23.49
CA ASN A 82 -7.32 -9.76 -24.70
C ASN A 82 -6.06 -8.89 -24.75
N ALA A 83 -6.15 -7.60 -24.38
CA ALA A 83 -5.00 -6.70 -24.32
C ALA A 83 -3.92 -7.20 -23.33
N LEU A 84 -4.33 -7.66 -22.13
CA LEU A 84 -3.38 -8.17 -21.13
C LEU A 84 -2.84 -9.56 -21.45
N SER A 85 -3.57 -10.38 -22.20
CA SER A 85 -3.16 -11.77 -22.52
C SER A 85 -1.87 -11.84 -23.36
N GLY A 86 -1.48 -10.76 -24.03
CA GLY A 86 -0.19 -10.68 -24.73
C GLY A 86 1.03 -10.55 -23.80
N ASN A 87 0.82 -10.15 -22.54
CA ASN A 87 1.90 -9.85 -21.59
C ASN A 87 1.80 -10.63 -20.28
N PHE A 88 0.65 -11.23 -19.98
CA PHE A 88 0.39 -11.97 -18.76
C PHE A 88 -0.16 -13.37 -19.07
N LEU A 89 0.18 -14.34 -18.22
CA LEU A 89 -0.48 -15.66 -18.23
C LEU A 89 -1.99 -15.50 -18.11
N LYS A 90 -2.76 -16.38 -18.77
CA LYS A 90 -4.24 -16.34 -18.80
C LYS A 90 -4.88 -16.09 -17.43
N TYR A 91 -4.46 -16.84 -16.41
CA TYR A 91 -4.96 -16.67 -15.03
C TYR A 91 -4.60 -15.30 -14.43
N SER A 92 -3.38 -14.81 -14.65
CA SER A 92 -2.95 -13.50 -14.17
C SER A 92 -3.68 -12.36 -14.89
N ALA A 93 -3.87 -12.46 -16.20
CA ALA A 93 -4.64 -11.50 -16.99
C ALA A 93 -6.08 -11.45 -16.49
N TRP A 94 -6.72 -12.62 -16.32
CA TRP A 94 -8.07 -12.72 -15.76
C TRP A 94 -8.19 -12.05 -14.39
N ASP A 95 -7.30 -12.38 -13.44
CA ASP A 95 -7.30 -11.78 -12.11
C ASP A 95 -7.18 -10.26 -12.13
N ILE A 96 -6.32 -9.72 -13.01
CA ILE A 96 -6.13 -8.29 -13.14
C ILE A 96 -7.40 -7.64 -13.71
N VAL A 97 -7.94 -8.15 -14.81
CA VAL A 97 -9.17 -7.61 -15.45
C VAL A 97 -10.33 -7.68 -14.48
N TYR A 98 -10.50 -8.81 -13.79
CA TYR A 98 -11.53 -8.97 -12.78
C TYR A 98 -11.46 -7.89 -11.72
N ARG A 99 -10.27 -7.61 -11.16
CA ARG A 99 -10.14 -6.53 -10.15
C ARG A 99 -10.40 -5.14 -10.70
N VAL A 100 -10.09 -4.88 -11.98
CA VAL A 100 -10.35 -3.59 -12.63
C VAL A 100 -11.79 -3.43 -13.08
N LYS A 101 -12.53 -4.53 -13.30
CA LYS A 101 -13.92 -4.52 -13.78
C LYS A 101 -14.94 -4.93 -12.72
N ARG A 102 -14.51 -5.35 -11.52
CA ARG A 102 -15.43 -5.78 -10.44
C ARG A 102 -16.36 -4.65 -10.04
N GLY A 103 -17.60 -5.01 -9.72
CA GLY A 103 -18.65 -4.07 -9.34
C GLY A 103 -19.43 -3.48 -10.52
N LEU A 104 -19.01 -3.74 -11.77
CA LEU A 104 -19.84 -3.45 -12.95
C LEU A 104 -20.92 -4.54 -13.08
N GLY A 105 -22.18 -4.12 -13.21
CA GLY A 105 -23.31 -5.04 -13.37
C GLY A 105 -23.30 -5.79 -14.71
N ASP A 106 -22.97 -5.07 -15.79
CA ASP A 106 -22.74 -5.65 -17.12
C ASP A 106 -21.37 -5.22 -17.63
N THR A 107 -20.52 -6.21 -17.90
CA THR A 107 -19.12 -6.04 -18.26
C THR A 107 -18.88 -5.88 -19.77
N SER A 108 -19.97 -5.85 -20.55
CA SER A 108 -19.97 -5.39 -21.94
C SER A 108 -19.89 -3.85 -22.06
N TYR A 109 -20.20 -3.12 -20.98
CA TYR A 109 -20.02 -1.67 -20.92
C TYR A 109 -18.61 -1.27 -20.47
N SER A 110 -18.24 -0.04 -20.80
CA SER A 110 -17.03 0.64 -20.33
C SER A 110 -17.12 0.98 -18.82
N GLY A 111 -15.99 1.30 -18.20
CA GLY A 111 -15.91 1.65 -16.78
C GLY A 111 -14.86 0.83 -16.01
N ILE A 112 -14.39 1.35 -14.88
CA ILE A 112 -13.30 0.74 -14.10
C ILE A 112 -13.49 0.90 -12.60
N TYR A 113 -12.88 -0.02 -11.85
CA TYR A 113 -12.69 0.03 -10.42
C TYR A 113 -11.20 0.26 -10.11
N ALA A 114 -10.82 1.52 -9.89
CA ALA A 114 -9.42 1.94 -9.83
C ALA A 114 -8.76 1.81 -8.44
N LYS A 115 -9.43 1.20 -7.44
CA LYS A 115 -8.96 1.22 -6.04
C LYS A 115 -7.55 0.65 -5.87
N ASP A 116 -7.18 -0.36 -6.65
CA ASP A 116 -5.88 -1.03 -6.50
C ASP A 116 -4.69 -0.21 -7.03
N ILE A 117 -4.91 0.98 -7.62
CA ILE A 117 -3.82 1.86 -8.07
C ILE A 117 -2.92 2.31 -6.91
N VAL A 118 -3.48 2.43 -5.71
CA VAL A 118 -2.82 2.97 -4.52
C VAL A 118 -1.63 2.11 -4.08
N TYR A 119 -1.66 0.80 -4.32
CA TYR A 119 -0.58 -0.10 -3.91
C TYR A 119 0.72 0.20 -4.64
N PHE A 120 0.71 0.16 -5.98
CA PHE A 120 1.94 0.35 -6.76
C PHE A 120 2.37 1.81 -6.78
N ARG A 121 1.42 2.74 -6.96
CA ARG A 121 1.69 4.18 -6.93
C ARG A 121 2.23 4.61 -5.57
N GLY A 122 1.57 4.16 -4.50
CA GLY A 122 1.99 4.40 -3.12
C GLY A 122 3.37 3.86 -2.83
N PHE A 123 3.63 2.59 -3.19
CA PHE A 123 4.94 1.96 -3.01
C PHE A 123 6.05 2.74 -3.70
N ARG A 124 5.87 3.14 -4.97
CA ARG A 124 6.84 3.96 -5.71
C ARG A 124 7.09 5.31 -5.04
N ARG A 125 6.03 5.99 -4.56
CA ARG A 125 6.14 7.28 -3.86
C ARG A 125 6.89 7.16 -2.54
N VAL A 126 6.53 6.16 -1.72
CA VAL A 126 7.17 5.92 -0.42
C VAL A 126 8.63 5.51 -0.60
N LYS A 127 8.92 4.59 -1.53
CA LYS A 127 10.29 4.19 -1.83
C LYS A 127 11.16 5.38 -2.22
N ALA A 128 10.69 6.21 -3.17
CA ALA A 128 11.44 7.38 -3.63
C ALA A 128 11.72 8.40 -2.52
N ILE A 129 10.75 8.65 -1.62
CA ILE A 129 11.00 9.60 -0.52
C ILE A 129 11.95 9.03 0.53
N LEU A 130 11.88 7.74 0.83
CA LEU A 130 12.74 7.10 1.84
C LEU A 130 14.18 6.90 1.33
N GLU A 131 14.37 6.69 0.03
CA GLU A 131 15.69 6.70 -0.60
C GLU A 131 16.33 8.09 -0.54
N LYS A 132 15.53 9.16 -0.66
CA LYS A 132 16.00 10.55 -0.58
C LYS A 132 16.22 11.01 0.86
N ASP A 133 15.32 10.66 1.77
CA ASP A 133 15.34 11.05 3.18
C ASP A 133 14.85 9.89 4.06
N PRO A 134 15.77 9.07 4.60
CA PRO A 134 15.43 7.97 5.50
C PRO A 134 14.74 8.42 6.79
N THR A 135 14.90 9.67 7.22
CA THR A 135 14.28 10.16 8.47
C THR A 135 12.76 10.23 8.37
N MET A 136 12.22 10.29 7.15
CA MET A 136 10.79 10.26 6.87
C MET A 136 10.12 8.97 7.35
N TYR A 137 10.85 7.85 7.42
CA TYR A 137 10.29 6.57 7.86
C TYR A 137 9.66 6.68 9.24
N GLY A 138 10.41 7.20 10.22
CA GLY A 138 9.89 7.40 11.57
C GLY A 138 8.73 8.40 11.61
N LYS A 139 8.85 9.53 10.90
CA LYS A 139 7.82 10.58 10.88
C LYS A 139 6.47 10.06 10.37
N LEU A 140 6.49 9.19 9.36
CA LEU A 140 5.28 8.58 8.79
C LEU A 140 4.50 7.71 9.79
N TYR A 141 5.12 7.26 10.88
CA TYR A 141 4.43 6.51 11.94
C TYR A 141 3.69 7.40 12.94
N ALA A 142 3.79 8.74 12.88
CA ALA A 142 3.07 9.63 13.79
C ALA A 142 1.53 9.56 13.66
N GLY A 143 1.02 8.86 12.64
CA GLY A 143 -0.39 8.59 12.44
C GLY A 143 -0.69 8.15 11.01
N LYS A 144 -1.96 8.10 10.64
CA LYS A 144 -2.42 7.95 9.24
C LYS A 144 -2.27 9.27 8.47
N ILE A 145 -1.02 9.73 8.34
CA ILE A 145 -0.63 10.99 7.72
C ILE A 145 0.09 10.82 6.37
N ASP A 146 0.06 11.86 5.53
CA ASP A 146 0.80 11.95 4.26
C ASP A 146 2.12 12.73 4.46
N PHE A 147 2.97 12.80 3.44
CA PHE A 147 4.26 13.50 3.46
C PHE A 147 4.15 14.97 3.88
N LYS A 148 3.02 15.63 3.58
CA LYS A 148 2.83 17.04 3.95
C LYS A 148 2.74 17.25 5.46
N GLN A 149 2.25 16.25 6.20
CA GLN A 149 2.03 16.33 7.64
C GLN A 149 3.26 15.86 8.43
N THR A 150 4.28 15.27 7.80
CA THR A 150 5.51 14.93 8.53
C THR A 150 6.22 16.18 9.06
N LYS A 151 6.07 17.34 8.40
CA LYS A 151 6.55 18.63 8.93
C LYS A 151 5.92 19.00 10.27
N TRP A 152 4.67 18.60 10.52
CA TRP A 152 4.01 18.86 11.80
C TRP A 152 4.63 18.04 12.93
N VAL A 153 5.27 16.92 12.61
CA VAL A 153 6.07 16.15 13.58
C VAL A 153 7.36 16.88 13.90
N ASP A 154 7.99 17.50 12.90
CA ASP A 154 9.22 18.29 13.07
C ASP A 154 8.95 19.58 13.86
N ASP A 155 7.84 20.27 13.57
CA ASP A 155 7.38 21.49 14.25
C ASP A 155 6.86 21.24 15.67
N GLY A 156 6.71 19.96 16.07
CA GLY A 156 6.16 19.57 17.38
C GLY A 156 4.64 19.71 17.52
N LEU A 157 3.94 20.03 16.42
CA LEU A 157 2.47 20.08 16.37
C LEU A 157 1.83 18.69 16.48
N LEU A 158 2.49 17.66 15.95
CA LEU A 158 2.13 16.27 16.16
C LEU A 158 3.13 15.59 17.10
N LYS A 159 2.61 14.82 18.04
CA LYS A 159 3.43 13.96 18.91
C LYS A 159 4.24 13.00 18.04
N LYS A 160 5.52 12.84 18.37
CA LYS A 160 6.37 11.79 17.77
C LYS A 160 5.76 10.41 18.04
N PRO A 161 5.88 9.46 17.11
CA PRO A 161 5.35 8.11 17.31
C PRO A 161 6.00 7.43 18.51
N GLU A 162 5.21 6.70 19.29
CA GLU A 162 5.70 5.92 20.42
C GLU A 162 6.35 4.62 19.95
N ILE A 163 5.76 4.00 18.92
CA ILE A 163 6.20 2.71 18.39
C ILE A 163 6.51 2.85 16.91
N ILE A 164 7.75 2.55 16.54
CA ILE A 164 8.21 2.43 15.14
C ILE A 164 8.76 1.02 14.97
N PRO A 165 8.27 0.22 14.01
CA PRO A 165 8.80 -1.11 13.80
C PRO A 165 10.18 -1.05 13.12
N THR A 166 11.11 -1.85 13.64
CA THR A 166 12.44 -2.06 13.06
C THR A 166 12.59 -3.49 12.58
N LYS A 167 13.64 -3.76 11.79
CA LYS A 167 13.93 -5.11 11.31
C LYS A 167 14.27 -6.05 12.46
N GLU A 168 15.03 -5.53 13.43
CA GLU A 168 15.46 -6.26 14.63
C GLU A 168 14.24 -6.67 15.45
N LEU A 169 13.30 -5.75 15.68
CA LEU A 169 12.06 -6.03 16.41
C LEU A 169 11.25 -7.15 15.74
N TRP A 170 11.09 -7.10 14.42
CA TRP A 170 10.36 -8.14 13.68
C TRP A 170 11.06 -9.49 13.75
N ASN A 171 12.38 -9.53 13.59
CA ASN A 171 13.16 -10.76 13.68
C ASN A 171 13.03 -11.38 15.08
N GLU A 172 13.05 -10.58 16.14
CA GLU A 172 12.80 -11.06 17.50
C GLU A 172 11.38 -11.60 17.69
N ILE A 173 10.36 -10.90 17.19
CA ILE A 173 8.96 -11.35 17.26
C ILE A 173 8.79 -12.69 16.54
N PHE A 174 9.32 -12.82 15.32
CA PHE A 174 9.24 -14.07 14.56
C PHE A 174 9.97 -15.21 15.25
N LYS A 175 11.15 -14.95 15.82
CA LYS A 175 11.89 -15.93 16.62
C LYS A 175 11.10 -16.39 17.83
N LYS A 176 10.53 -15.46 18.61
CA LYS A 176 9.72 -15.77 19.81
C LYS A 176 8.44 -16.53 19.45
N ALA A 177 7.80 -16.19 18.34
CA ALA A 177 6.59 -16.84 17.86
C ALA A 177 6.86 -18.16 17.10
N ASN A 178 8.13 -18.53 16.89
CA ASN A 178 8.55 -19.70 16.14
C ASN A 178 7.94 -19.78 14.73
N ILE A 179 7.91 -18.65 14.02
CA ILE A 179 7.42 -18.55 12.63
C ILE A 179 8.47 -18.03 11.67
#